data_AF-A0A3M0HMD9-F1
#
_entry.id   AF-A0A3M0HMD9-F1
#
_cell.length_a   1.000
_cell.length_b   1.000
_cell.length_c   1.000
_cell.angle_alpha   90.00
_cell.angle_beta   90.00
_cell.angle_gamma   90.00
#
_symmetry.space_group_name_H-M   'P 1'
#
loop_
_entity.id
_entity.type
_entity.pdbx_description
1 polymer ?
#
loop_
_entity_poly.entity_id
_entity_poly.type
_entity_poly.pdbx_seq_one_letter_code
_entity_poly.pdbx_strand_id
1 'polypeptide(L)'
;MTAAPHSPAATDTEDVSIGIAEMAESSGLTQDTLRWYEREGLIPEIPRTAMGRRAFSPRLVALVKLLVRLRTTGMPTADMRRFVILVNSGASTHQERIDILTAHRARVDEKQRRLAEARSALETKISHYEDLIARGLDCEGLAVVHPSPNEHRSIHVDSHS
;
A
#
# COMPACT_ATOMS: atom_id res chain seq x y z
N MET A 1 -1.81 -17.08 -49.84
CA MET A 1 -0.89 -16.12 -49.19
C MET A 1 -0.74 -16.58 -47.75
N THR A 2 0.29 -17.37 -47.50
CA THR A 2 0.48 -18.15 -46.27
C THR A 2 1.39 -17.35 -45.35
N ALA A 3 0.87 -16.92 -44.20
CA ALA A 3 1.66 -16.25 -43.18
C ALA A 3 2.57 -17.27 -42.49
N ALA A 4 3.87 -17.04 -42.57
CA ALA A 4 4.89 -17.80 -41.86
C ALA A 4 4.74 -17.65 -40.33
N PRO A 5 5.07 -18.68 -39.54
CA PRO A 5 5.05 -18.59 -38.08
C PRO A 5 6.19 -17.70 -37.60
N HIS A 6 5.87 -16.69 -36.78
CA HIS A 6 6.87 -15.94 -36.04
C HIS A 6 7.47 -16.85 -34.94
N SER A 7 8.64 -17.40 -35.22
CA SER A 7 9.47 -18.01 -34.19
C SER A 7 10.00 -16.87 -33.29
N PRO A 8 9.77 -16.87 -31.96
CA PRO A 8 10.39 -15.88 -31.10
C PRO A 8 11.88 -16.22 -31.01
N ALA A 9 12.71 -15.35 -31.55
CA ALA A 9 14.16 -15.39 -31.36
C ALA A 9 14.46 -15.45 -29.86
N ALA A 10 15.16 -16.51 -29.47
CA ALA A 10 15.83 -16.61 -28.20
C ALA A 10 16.85 -15.46 -28.11
N THR A 11 16.62 -14.53 -27.19
CA THR A 11 17.67 -13.69 -26.66
C THR A 11 18.06 -14.28 -25.32
N ASP A 12 19.18 -15.00 -25.32
CA ASP A 12 19.94 -15.39 -24.13
C ASP A 12 20.38 -14.11 -23.40
N THR A 13 19.49 -13.56 -22.58
CA THR A 13 19.94 -12.93 -21.34
C THR A 13 19.89 -14.06 -20.32
N GLU A 14 20.98 -14.33 -19.60
CA GLU A 14 20.88 -15.01 -18.32
C GLU A 14 20.00 -14.13 -17.42
N ASP A 15 18.69 -14.26 -17.60
CA ASP A 15 17.68 -13.44 -16.97
C ASP A 15 17.61 -13.98 -15.54
N VAL A 16 18.45 -13.42 -14.66
CA VAL A 16 18.65 -13.89 -13.28
C VAL A 16 17.30 -13.95 -12.60
N SER A 17 16.72 -15.14 -12.58
CA SER A 17 15.43 -15.38 -11.97
C SER A 17 15.63 -15.58 -10.48
N ILE A 18 14.86 -14.86 -9.67
CA ILE A 18 14.99 -14.93 -8.22
C ILE A 18 14.08 -16.02 -7.64
N GLY A 19 14.46 -16.54 -6.47
CA GLY A 19 13.64 -17.51 -5.74
C GLY A 19 12.47 -16.86 -5.00
N ILE A 20 11.55 -17.67 -4.48
CA ILE A 20 10.40 -17.17 -3.69
C ILE A 20 10.82 -16.43 -2.40
N ALA A 21 11.95 -16.80 -1.79
CA ALA A 21 12.46 -16.12 -0.60
C ALA A 21 12.90 -14.68 -0.91
N GLU A 22 13.67 -14.50 -1.98
CA GLU A 22 14.13 -13.18 -2.43
C GLU A 22 12.97 -12.34 -3.02
N MET A 23 12.00 -12.98 -3.68
CA MET A 23 10.77 -12.31 -4.09
C MET A 23 9.96 -11.82 -2.88
N ALA A 24 9.85 -12.62 -1.81
CA ALA A 24 9.19 -12.25 -0.58
C ALA A 24 9.85 -11.01 0.06
N GLU A 25 11.18 -11.05 0.23
CA GLU A 25 11.95 -9.93 0.76
C GLU A 25 11.78 -8.66 -0.08
N SER A 26 11.98 -8.75 -1.40
CA SER A 26 11.93 -7.58 -2.28
C SER A 26 10.53 -7.02 -2.53
N SER A 27 9.46 -7.77 -2.23
CA SER A 27 8.07 -7.32 -2.34
C SER A 27 7.44 -6.92 -1.01
N GLY A 28 8.08 -7.25 0.12
CA GLY A 28 7.50 -7.08 1.46
C GLY A 28 6.36 -8.05 1.77
N LEU A 29 6.19 -9.11 0.96
CA LEU A 29 5.21 -10.17 1.20
C LEU A 29 5.87 -11.36 1.88
N THR A 30 5.11 -12.13 2.66
CA THR A 30 5.60 -13.44 3.11
C THR A 30 5.56 -14.45 1.97
N GLN A 31 6.37 -15.51 2.04
CA GLN A 31 6.31 -16.61 1.07
C GLN A 31 4.92 -17.25 1.02
N ASP A 32 4.25 -17.39 2.17
CA ASP A 32 2.89 -17.92 2.24
C ASP A 32 1.88 -17.02 1.56
N THR A 33 2.07 -15.70 1.66
CA THR A 33 1.24 -14.72 0.95
C THR A 33 1.44 -14.84 -0.57
N LEU A 34 2.68 -14.98 -1.04
CA LEU A 34 2.94 -15.22 -2.47
C LEU A 34 2.30 -16.52 -2.97
N ARG A 35 2.38 -17.62 -2.19
CA ARG A 35 1.72 -18.88 -2.52
C ARG A 35 0.20 -18.75 -2.53
N TRP A 36 -0.36 -18.01 -1.57
CA TRP A 36 -1.78 -17.71 -1.54
C TRP A 36 -2.20 -16.88 -2.76
N TYR A 37 -1.40 -15.88 -3.19
CA TYR A 37 -1.68 -15.06 -4.38
C TYR A 37 -1.69 -15.92 -5.64
N GLU A 38 -0.74 -16.84 -5.77
CA GLU A 38 -0.67 -17.78 -6.90
C GLU A 38 -1.92 -18.67 -6.94
N ARG A 39 -2.32 -19.25 -5.80
CA ARG A 39 -3.53 -20.10 -5.71
C ARG A 39 -4.81 -19.34 -6.03
N GLU A 40 -4.91 -18.09 -5.63
CA GLU A 40 -6.08 -17.23 -5.84
C GLU A 40 -6.15 -16.59 -7.24
N GLY A 41 -5.16 -16.90 -8.11
CA GLY A 41 -5.04 -16.33 -9.46
C GLY A 41 -4.73 -14.83 -9.46
N LEU A 42 -4.16 -14.31 -8.37
CA LEU A 42 -3.77 -12.90 -8.23
C LEU A 42 -2.40 -12.60 -8.80
N ILE A 43 -1.58 -13.63 -9.02
CA ILE A 43 -0.36 -13.55 -9.81
C ILE A 43 -0.41 -14.69 -10.83
N PRO A 44 0.22 -14.54 -12.01
CA PRO A 44 0.36 -15.64 -12.95
C PRO A 44 1.03 -16.86 -12.30
N GLU A 45 0.80 -18.03 -12.88
CA GLU A 45 1.52 -19.24 -12.49
C GLU A 45 3.04 -18.99 -12.53
N ILE A 46 3.73 -19.32 -11.43
CA ILE A 46 5.15 -19.05 -11.31
C ILE A 46 5.93 -20.22 -11.91
N PRO A 47 6.76 -19.99 -12.95
CA PRO A 47 7.58 -21.04 -13.53
C PRO A 47 8.47 -21.72 -12.50
N ARG A 48 8.76 -23.00 -12.74
CA ARG A 48 9.68 -23.79 -11.92
C ARG A 48 10.99 -24.03 -12.66
N THR A 49 12.10 -23.99 -11.94
CA THR A 49 13.42 -24.40 -12.44
C THR A 49 13.49 -25.92 -12.61
N ALA A 50 14.54 -26.42 -13.27
CA ALA A 50 14.83 -27.85 -13.38
C ALA A 50 14.93 -28.57 -12.02
N MET A 51 15.26 -27.85 -10.95
CA MET A 51 15.32 -28.35 -9.57
C MET A 51 13.95 -28.28 -8.85
N GLY A 52 12.86 -27.97 -9.56
CA GLY A 52 11.49 -27.89 -9.03
C GLY A 52 11.19 -26.66 -8.17
N ARG A 53 12.07 -25.65 -8.15
CA ARG A 53 11.90 -24.43 -7.34
C ARG A 53 11.22 -23.33 -8.15
N ARG A 54 10.36 -22.52 -7.54
CA ARG A 54 9.75 -21.34 -8.19
C ARG A 54 10.83 -20.32 -8.55
N ALA A 55 10.77 -19.82 -9.77
CA ALA A 55 11.67 -18.83 -10.33
C ALA A 55 10.89 -17.64 -10.89
N PHE A 56 11.24 -16.45 -10.43
CA PHE A 56 10.63 -15.20 -10.87
C PHE A 56 11.57 -14.51 -11.84
N SER A 57 11.22 -14.50 -13.13
CA SER A 57 11.94 -13.65 -14.09
C SER A 57 11.74 -12.17 -13.73
N PRO A 58 12.64 -11.27 -14.14
CA PRO A 58 12.51 -9.83 -13.93
C PRO A 58 11.15 -9.26 -14.36
N ARG A 59 10.57 -9.76 -15.46
CA ARG A 59 9.21 -9.41 -15.88
C ARG A 59 8.16 -9.80 -14.83
N LEU A 60 8.26 -11.00 -14.27
CA LEU A 60 7.33 -11.47 -13.25
C LEU A 60 7.54 -10.72 -11.92
N VAL A 61 8.79 -10.42 -11.55
CA VAL A 61 9.12 -9.59 -10.38
C VAL A 61 8.47 -8.21 -10.50
N ALA A 62 8.60 -7.55 -11.65
CA ALA A 62 7.98 -6.25 -11.89
C ALA A 62 6.45 -6.31 -11.79
N LEU A 63 5.83 -7.36 -12.34
CA LEU A 63 4.39 -7.58 -12.26
C LEU A 63 3.91 -7.77 -10.81
N VAL A 64 4.58 -8.63 -10.03
CA VAL A 64 4.23 -8.87 -8.62
C VAL A 64 4.34 -7.58 -7.82
N LYS A 65 5.42 -6.81 -7.99
CA LYS A 65 5.59 -5.51 -7.32
C LYS A 65 4.50 -4.51 -7.70
N LEU A 66 4.07 -4.47 -8.95
CA LEU A 66 2.95 -3.65 -9.38
C LEU A 66 1.65 -4.09 -8.71
N LEU A 67 1.34 -5.39 -8.71
CA LEU A 67 0.12 -5.93 -8.09
C LEU A 67 0.05 -5.66 -6.58
N VAL A 68 1.19 -5.74 -5.88
CA VAL A 68 1.27 -5.33 -4.47
C VAL A 68 0.88 -3.87 -4.30
N ARG A 69 1.39 -2.96 -5.14
CA ARG A 69 1.04 -1.54 -5.09
C ARG A 69 -0.44 -1.32 -5.37
N LEU A 70 -0.99 -1.95 -6.41
CA LEU A 70 -2.42 -1.85 -6.76
C LEU A 70 -3.32 -2.33 -5.61
N ARG A 71 -2.94 -3.42 -4.93
CA ARG A 71 -3.65 -3.90 -3.76
C ARG A 71 -3.58 -2.89 -2.61
N THR A 72 -2.39 -2.37 -2.30
CA THR A 72 -2.18 -1.40 -1.21
C THR A 72 -2.95 -0.10 -1.46
N THR A 73 -3.13 0.30 -2.71
CA THR A 73 -3.95 1.47 -3.09
C THR A 73 -5.45 1.15 -3.17
N GLY A 74 -5.87 -0.06 -2.84
CA GLY A 74 -7.27 -0.45 -2.71
C GLY A 74 -7.93 -0.87 -4.02
N MET A 75 -7.16 -1.37 -5.00
CA MET A 75 -7.76 -2.00 -6.18
C MET A 75 -8.59 -3.21 -5.76
N PRO A 76 -9.87 -3.32 -6.20
CA PRO A 76 -10.68 -4.50 -5.92
C PRO A 76 -10.02 -5.77 -6.43
N THR A 77 -10.14 -6.86 -5.68
CA THR A 77 -9.59 -8.18 -6.05
C THR A 77 -10.08 -8.64 -7.43
N ALA A 78 -11.33 -8.31 -7.80
CA ALA A 78 -11.88 -8.62 -9.12
C ALA A 78 -11.13 -7.89 -10.25
N ASP A 79 -10.83 -6.60 -10.08
CA ASP A 79 -10.05 -5.81 -11.06
C ASP A 79 -8.63 -6.34 -11.18
N MET A 80 -7.99 -6.73 -10.06
CA MET A 80 -6.66 -7.35 -10.07
C MET A 80 -6.64 -8.65 -10.86
N ARG A 81 -7.61 -9.56 -10.61
CA ARG A 81 -7.73 -10.82 -11.37
C ARG A 81 -7.93 -10.55 -12.86
N ARG A 82 -8.82 -9.62 -13.21
CA ARG A 82 -9.05 -9.22 -14.61
C ARG A 82 -7.76 -8.71 -15.25
N PHE A 83 -7.01 -7.85 -14.56
CA PHE A 83 -5.74 -7.33 -15.05
C PHE A 83 -4.72 -8.45 -15.31
N VAL A 84 -4.58 -9.42 -14.41
CA VAL A 84 -3.67 -10.57 -14.57
C VAL A 84 -4.06 -11.43 -15.78
N ILE A 85 -5.35 -11.70 -15.96
CA ILE A 85 -5.86 -12.43 -17.13
C ILE A 85 -5.44 -11.70 -18.43
N LEU A 86 -5.68 -10.39 -18.49
CA LEU A 86 -5.29 -9.59 -19.66
C LEU A 86 -3.78 -9.62 -19.90
N VAL A 87 -2.96 -9.55 -18.83
CA VAL A 87 -1.50 -9.67 -18.95
C VAL A 87 -1.07 -10.97 -19.60
N ASN A 88 -1.74 -12.08 -19.25
CA ASN A 88 -1.47 -13.41 -19.80
C ASN A 88 -1.96 -13.56 -21.25
N SER A 89 -3.00 -12.83 -21.66
CA SER A 89 -3.52 -12.83 -23.05
C SER A 89 -2.61 -12.11 -24.07
N GLY A 90 -1.48 -11.55 -23.65
CA GLY A 90 -0.50 -10.97 -24.56
C GLY A 90 -0.89 -9.58 -25.11
N ALA A 91 -0.09 -9.06 -26.04
CA ALA A 91 -0.08 -7.63 -26.39
C ALA A 91 -1.40 -7.07 -26.93
N SER A 92 -2.30 -7.91 -27.45
CA SER A 92 -3.61 -7.50 -27.96
C SER A 92 -4.50 -6.84 -26.89
N THR A 93 -4.26 -7.11 -25.61
CA THR A 93 -5.06 -6.57 -24.50
C THR A 93 -4.50 -5.29 -23.88
N HIS A 94 -3.50 -4.65 -24.50
CA HIS A 94 -2.87 -3.46 -23.92
C HIS A 94 -3.85 -2.33 -23.64
N GLN A 95 -4.82 -2.09 -24.54
CA GLN A 95 -5.82 -1.04 -24.32
C GLN A 95 -6.67 -1.32 -23.07
N GLU A 96 -7.17 -2.54 -22.90
CA GLU A 96 -7.98 -2.90 -21.73
C GLU A 96 -7.19 -2.79 -20.41
N ARG A 97 -5.89 -3.10 -20.45
CA ARG A 97 -5.00 -2.90 -19.29
C ARG A 97 -4.85 -1.43 -18.96
N ILE A 98 -4.67 -0.58 -19.97
CA ILE A 98 -4.59 0.88 -19.80
C ILE A 98 -5.89 1.39 -19.17
N ASP A 99 -7.04 0.90 -19.62
CA ASP A 99 -8.34 1.33 -19.11
C ASP A 99 -8.51 0.99 -17.62
N ILE A 100 -8.17 -0.24 -17.22
CA ILE A 100 -8.20 -0.65 -15.80
C ILE A 100 -7.27 0.22 -14.94
N LEU A 101 -6.03 0.42 -15.40
CA LEU A 101 -5.04 1.19 -14.65
C LEU A 101 -5.41 2.67 -14.57
N THR A 102 -5.96 3.25 -15.64
CA THR A 102 -6.43 4.64 -15.68
C THR A 102 -7.61 4.85 -14.74
N ALA A 103 -8.59 3.93 -14.78
CA ALA A 103 -9.73 3.96 -13.88
C ALA A 103 -9.30 3.84 -12.41
N HIS A 104 -8.30 3.00 -12.11
CA HIS A 104 -7.79 2.90 -10.75
C HIS A 104 -6.99 4.14 -10.33
N ARG A 105 -6.15 4.69 -11.22
CA ARG A 105 -5.41 5.94 -10.97
C ARG A 105 -6.35 7.06 -10.54
N ALA A 106 -7.46 7.26 -11.26
CA ALA A 106 -8.45 8.27 -10.89
C ALA A 106 -9.02 8.08 -9.47
N ARG A 107 -9.23 6.83 -9.03
CA ARG A 107 -9.66 6.53 -7.64
C ARG A 107 -8.58 6.84 -6.62
N VAL A 108 -7.31 6.59 -6.96
CA VAL A 108 -6.17 6.91 -6.10
C VAL A 108 -6.00 8.43 -5.98
N ASP A 109 -6.09 9.15 -7.08
CA ASP A 109 -5.97 10.61 -7.11
C ASP A 109 -7.05 11.27 -6.24
N GLU A 110 -8.30 10.80 -6.34
CA GLU A 110 -9.40 11.27 -5.49
C GLU A 110 -9.16 10.95 -4.00
N LYS A 111 -8.64 9.77 -3.68
CA LYS A 111 -8.27 9.43 -2.30
C LYS A 111 -7.15 10.35 -1.78
N GLN A 112 -6.15 10.65 -2.60
CA GLN A 112 -5.08 11.57 -2.23
C GLN A 112 -5.62 12.98 -1.95
N ARG A 113 -6.49 13.50 -2.81
CA ARG A 113 -7.15 14.80 -2.60
C ARG A 113 -7.88 14.86 -1.25
N ARG A 114 -8.71 13.86 -0.95
CA ARG A 114 -9.46 13.79 0.32
C ARG A 114 -8.54 13.69 1.55
N LEU A 115 -7.45 12.94 1.44
CA LEU A 115 -6.47 12.83 2.53
C LEU A 115 -5.72 14.15 2.75
N ALA A 116 -5.40 14.88 1.68
CA ALA A 116 -4.78 16.20 1.78
C ALA A 116 -5.71 17.23 2.44
N GLU A 117 -7.00 17.23 2.09
CA GLU A 117 -8.00 18.09 2.72
C GLU A 117 -8.16 17.80 4.22
N ALA A 118 -8.28 16.51 4.58
CA ALA A 118 -8.35 16.10 5.97
C ALA A 118 -7.09 16.52 6.75
N ARG A 119 -5.91 16.36 6.15
CA ARG A 119 -4.64 16.81 6.74
C ARG A 119 -4.64 18.31 7.02
N SER A 120 -5.06 19.12 6.06
CA SER A 120 -5.11 20.58 6.22
C SER A 120 -6.06 21.01 7.37
N ALA A 121 -7.19 20.33 7.52
CA ALA A 121 -8.10 20.57 8.64
C ALA A 121 -7.46 20.22 9.99
N LEU A 122 -6.70 19.13 10.06
CA LEU A 122 -5.96 18.74 11.26
C LEU A 122 -4.87 19.76 11.60
N GLU A 123 -4.08 20.20 10.60
CA GLU A 123 -3.04 21.22 10.78
C GLU A 123 -3.64 22.53 11.32
N THR A 124 -4.76 22.97 10.76
CA THR A 124 -5.49 24.15 11.26
C THR A 124 -5.88 24.00 12.73
N LYS A 125 -6.41 22.83 13.11
CA LYS A 125 -6.87 22.60 14.48
C LYS A 125 -5.71 22.49 15.47
N ILE A 126 -4.59 21.90 15.06
CA ILE A 126 -3.35 21.85 15.84
C ILE A 126 -2.84 23.27 16.09
N SER A 127 -2.68 24.09 15.04
CA SER A 127 -2.20 25.47 15.18
C SER A 127 -3.12 26.33 16.05
N HIS A 128 -4.43 26.10 15.99
CA HIS A 128 -5.38 26.77 16.87
C HIS A 128 -5.13 26.42 18.36
N TYR A 129 -4.86 25.15 18.68
CA TYR A 129 -4.54 24.76 20.05
C TYR A 129 -3.17 25.31 20.51
N GLU A 130 -2.19 25.36 19.62
CA GLU A 130 -0.89 25.99 19.91
C GLU A 130 -1.06 27.49 20.25
N ASP A 131 -1.90 28.22 19.51
CA ASP A 131 -2.23 29.62 19.81
C ASP A 131 -2.93 29.78 21.16
N LEU A 132 -3.93 28.93 21.44
CA LEU A 132 -4.64 28.96 22.73
C LEU A 132 -3.68 28.72 23.90
N ILE A 133 -2.79 27.72 23.79
CA ILE A 133 -1.77 27.45 24.82
C ILE A 133 -0.84 28.66 24.98
N ALA A 134 -0.35 29.23 23.88
CA ALA A 134 0.54 30.39 23.91
C ALA A 134 -0.11 31.61 24.58
N ARG A 135 -1.43 31.74 24.47
CA ARG A 135 -2.24 32.81 25.08
C ARG A 135 -2.75 32.47 26.48
N GLY A 136 -2.51 31.25 26.97
CA GLY A 136 -3.04 30.77 28.24
C GLY A 136 -4.56 30.65 28.24
N LEU A 137 -5.17 30.29 27.11
CA LEU A 137 -6.61 30.17 26.91
C LEU A 137 -7.03 28.71 26.71
N ASP A 138 -8.26 28.38 27.08
CA ASP A 138 -8.90 27.10 26.76
C ASP A 138 -9.68 27.17 25.44
N CYS A 139 -10.38 26.07 25.09
CA CYS A 139 -11.16 25.96 23.87
C CYS A 139 -12.38 26.91 23.82
N GLU A 140 -12.82 27.43 24.97
CA GLU A 140 -13.90 28.42 25.08
C GLU A 140 -13.37 29.86 25.08
N GLY A 141 -12.04 30.03 25.03
CA GLY A 141 -11.38 31.33 25.09
C GLY A 141 -11.27 31.90 26.51
N LEU A 142 -11.48 31.07 27.54
CA LEU A 142 -11.32 31.45 28.94
C LEU A 142 -9.86 31.26 29.35
N ALA A 143 -9.37 32.14 30.23
CA ALA A 143 -8.02 32.00 30.77
C ALA A 143 -7.89 30.69 31.55
N VAL A 144 -6.92 29.87 31.19
CA VAL A 144 -6.57 28.66 31.92
C VAL A 144 -5.86 29.08 33.20
N VAL A 145 -6.60 29.08 34.31
CA VAL A 145 -6.01 29.18 35.64
C VAL A 145 -5.53 27.78 36.01
N HIS A 146 -4.23 27.51 35.88
CA HIS A 146 -3.64 26.33 36.49
C HIS A 146 -3.75 26.50 38.02
N PRO A 147 -4.49 25.64 38.75
CA PRO A 147 -4.42 25.67 40.20
C PRO A 147 -2.97 25.39 40.60
N SER A 148 -2.39 26.33 41.36
CA SER A 148 -1.07 26.19 41.97
C SER A 148 -0.99 24.84 42.71
N PRO A 149 0.11 24.07 42.59
CA PRO A 149 0.28 22.80 43.31
C PRO A 149 0.24 22.91 44.84
N ASN A 150 0.13 24.11 45.41
CA ASN A 150 0.42 24.40 46.81
C ASN A 150 -0.82 24.73 47.69
N GLU A 151 -2.00 24.23 47.35
CA GLU A 151 -3.21 24.35 48.19
C GLU A 151 -3.54 23.11 49.03
N HIS A 152 -2.68 22.08 49.07
CA HIS A 152 -2.77 21.04 50.10
C HIS A 152 -2.12 21.50 51.42
N ARG A 153 -2.59 22.63 51.98
CA ARG A 153 -2.21 23.07 53.33
C ARG A 153 -3.23 22.55 54.35
N SER A 154 -2.77 21.56 55.11
CA SER A 154 -3.20 21.23 56.48
C SER A 154 -4.71 21.09 56.74
N ILE A 155 -5.22 19.86 56.56
CA ILE A 155 -6.29 19.37 57.42
C ILE A 155 -5.61 18.65 58.59
N HIS A 156 -5.40 19.40 59.68
CA HIS A 156 -5.10 18.84 60.99
C HIS A 156 -6.42 18.25 61.51
N VAL A 157 -6.47 16.94 61.70
CA VAL A 157 -7.52 16.31 62.51
C VAL A 157 -6.85 15.78 63.76
N ASP A 158 -6.95 16.60 64.82
CA ASP A 158 -6.89 16.12 66.18
C ASP A 158 -8.13 15.26 66.46
N SER A 159 -7.93 14.00 66.85
CA SER A 159 -8.87 13.15 67.59
C SER A 159 -8.11 11.88 67.99
N HIS A 160 -7.44 11.86 69.14
CA HIS A 160 -7.94 11.42 70.45
C HIS A 160 -8.58 10.03 70.45
N SER A 161 -7.92 9.17 71.25
CA SER A 161 -8.33 7.89 71.86
C SER A 161 -8.15 6.61 71.06
#